data_AF-A0A6J1LQ17-F1
#
_entry.id   AF-A0A6J1LQ17-F1
#
_cell.length_a   1.000
_cell.length_b   1.000
_cell.length_c   1.000
_cell.angle_alpha   90.00
_cell.angle_beta   90.00
_cell.angle_gamma   90.00
#
_symmetry.space_group_name_H-M   'P 1'
#
loop_
_entity.id
_entity.type
_entity.pdbx_description
1 polymer ?
#
loop_
_entity_poly.entity_id
_entity_poly.type
_entity_poly.pdbx_seq_one_letter_code
_entity_poly.pdbx_strand_id
1 'polypeptide(L)'
;MPVSPQCAGAYIINLIAFWLLLLLHPATVTTIGLKNCSFIDGHILEFVCHGKYERQIRLQYKDRNPAINAPYSIWQRADYFGSTMLLIVFYEGPLTRCYNLVLSEGLFYCNGHNYPMELDDSIIVNCIPFKFTYADELHKQCKTSKKIHASTISSVIIYMESNIIEFSGAAKILCSLNILVIVILPLRFVI
;
A
#
# COMPACT_ATOMS: atom_id res chain seq x y z
N MET A 1 7.11 22.42 55.80
CA MET A 1 6.65 21.04 55.56
C MET A 1 7.33 20.55 54.28
N PRO A 2 8.21 19.53 54.35
CA PRO A 2 8.97 19.07 53.20
C PRO A 2 8.14 18.08 52.38
N VAL A 3 8.18 18.22 51.04
CA VAL A 3 7.49 17.33 50.10
C VAL A 3 8.39 16.11 49.84
N SER A 4 7.84 14.92 50.08
CA SER A 4 8.49 13.61 49.95
C SER A 4 8.93 13.30 48.50
N PRO A 5 10.16 12.83 48.27
CA PRO A 5 10.66 12.44 46.95
C PRO A 5 10.37 10.96 46.70
N GLN A 6 9.11 10.58 46.48
CA GLN A 6 8.76 9.17 46.18
C GLN A 6 7.99 8.96 44.86
N CYS A 7 7.64 10.02 44.14
CA CYS A 7 6.84 9.88 42.90
C CYS A 7 7.65 9.90 41.59
N ALA A 8 8.99 9.99 41.64
CA ALA A 8 9.81 10.03 40.42
C ALA A 8 10.17 8.63 39.88
N GLY A 9 10.24 7.60 40.73
CA GLY A 9 10.65 6.25 40.35
C GLY A 9 9.59 5.44 39.60
N ALA A 10 8.30 5.62 39.93
CA ALA A 10 7.20 4.87 39.32
C ALA A 10 6.95 5.27 37.84
N TYR A 11 7.26 6.52 37.47
CA TYR A 11 7.09 7.02 36.11
C TYR A 11 8.15 6.43 35.15
N ILE A 12 9.38 6.24 35.64
CA ILE A 12 10.50 5.71 34.86
C ILE A 12 10.33 4.22 34.57
N ILE A 13 9.84 3.44 35.55
CA ILE A 13 9.60 2.00 35.38
C ILE A 13 8.49 1.74 34.34
N ASN A 14 7.43 2.56 34.33
CA ASN A 14 6.36 2.47 33.33
C ASN A 14 6.85 2.82 31.91
N LEU A 15 7.74 3.80 31.77
CA LEU A 15 8.34 4.15 30.48
C LEU A 15 9.23 3.02 29.94
N ILE A 16 10.05 2.39 30.80
CA ILE A 16 10.92 1.29 30.41
C ILE A 16 10.08 0.06 29.99
N ALA A 17 9.02 -0.26 30.73
CA ALA A 17 8.11 -1.34 30.39
C ALA A 17 7.38 -1.09 29.05
N PHE A 18 6.97 0.15 28.79
CA PHE A 18 6.34 0.55 27.52
C PHE A 18 7.31 0.44 26.34
N TRP A 19 8.57 0.86 26.52
CA TRP A 19 9.62 0.70 25.51
C TRP A 19 9.99 -0.77 25.25
N LEU A 20 10.04 -1.61 26.28
CA LEU A 20 10.23 -3.06 26.14
C LEU A 20 9.07 -3.73 25.39
N LEU A 21 7.83 -3.31 25.65
CA LEU A 21 6.64 -3.78 24.92
C LEU A 21 6.68 -3.45 23.43
N LEU A 22 7.17 -2.25 23.07
CA LEU A 22 7.36 -1.82 21.67
C LEU A 22 8.49 -2.58 20.96
N LEU A 23 9.52 -3.00 21.69
CA LEU A 23 10.61 -3.82 21.14
C LEU A 23 10.23 -5.29 20.95
N LEU A 24 9.35 -5.82 21.81
CA LEU A 24 8.86 -7.20 21.74
C LEU A 24 7.76 -7.42 20.70
N HIS A 25 7.07 -6.35 20.27
CA HIS A 25 6.08 -6.39 19.20
C HIS A 25 6.55 -5.50 18.06
N PRO A 26 7.48 -5.97 17.21
CA PRO A 26 7.72 -5.28 15.94
C PRO A 26 6.36 -5.15 15.26
N ALA A 27 5.93 -3.90 15.01
CA ALA A 27 4.73 -3.65 14.24
C ALA A 27 4.96 -4.34 12.90
N THR A 28 4.32 -5.48 12.70
CA THR A 28 4.35 -6.19 11.43
C THR A 28 3.67 -5.26 10.45
N VAL A 29 4.46 -4.56 9.66
CA VAL A 29 3.97 -3.88 8.47
C VAL A 29 3.63 -5.01 7.50
N THR A 30 2.41 -5.52 7.59
CA THR A 30 1.87 -6.37 6.55
C THR A 30 1.94 -5.56 5.27
N THR A 31 2.76 -6.01 4.32
CA THR A 31 2.70 -5.55 2.94
C THR A 31 1.23 -5.61 2.52
N ILE A 32 0.66 -4.44 2.25
CA ILE A 32 -0.76 -4.24 2.00
C ILE A 32 -1.08 -4.92 0.67
N GLY A 33 -1.50 -6.19 0.76
CA GLY A 33 -1.83 -7.01 -0.40
C GLY A 33 -3.26 -6.74 -0.90
N LEU A 34 -3.50 -7.13 -2.14
CA LEU A 34 -4.81 -7.10 -2.82
C LEU A 34 -5.95 -7.78 -2.05
N LYS A 35 -5.63 -8.63 -1.06
CA LYS A 35 -6.60 -9.26 -0.15
C LYS A 35 -7.46 -8.25 0.64
N ASN A 36 -6.98 -7.02 0.82
CA ASN A 36 -7.74 -5.96 1.51
C ASN A 36 -8.70 -5.19 0.58
N CYS A 37 -8.70 -5.47 -0.72
CA CYS A 37 -9.50 -4.79 -1.73
C CYS A 37 -10.82 -5.54 -2.04
N SER A 38 -11.39 -6.24 -1.06
CA SER A 38 -12.57 -7.12 -1.25
C SER A 38 -13.80 -6.41 -1.83
N PHE A 39 -13.90 -5.09 -1.69
CA PHE A 39 -15.02 -4.31 -2.22
C PHE A 39 -15.01 -4.15 -3.75
N ILE A 40 -13.89 -4.42 -4.44
CA ILE A 40 -13.85 -4.50 -5.91
C ILE A 40 -13.83 -5.94 -6.42
N ASP A 41 -13.79 -6.93 -5.53
CA ASP A 41 -13.68 -8.34 -5.89
C ASP A 41 -14.94 -8.81 -6.62
N GLY A 42 -14.76 -9.54 -7.72
CA GLY A 42 -15.84 -10.04 -8.58
C GLY A 42 -16.52 -9.00 -9.47
N HIS A 43 -16.10 -7.72 -9.44
CA HIS A 43 -16.66 -6.67 -10.30
C HIS A 43 -15.87 -6.49 -11.60
N ILE A 44 -16.60 -6.23 -12.69
CA ILE A 44 -16.00 -5.88 -13.99
C ILE A 44 -15.69 -4.39 -14.01
N LEU A 45 -14.40 -4.09 -14.17
CA LEU A 45 -13.87 -2.75 -14.29
C LEU A 45 -13.49 -2.48 -15.76
N GLU A 46 -14.15 -1.51 -16.37
CA GLU A 46 -13.94 -1.09 -17.75
C GLU A 46 -13.02 0.14 -17.81
N PHE A 47 -12.11 0.14 -18.78
CA PHE A 47 -11.18 1.23 -19.01
C PHE A 47 -11.91 2.55 -19.31
N VAL A 48 -11.45 3.63 -18.69
CA VAL A 48 -12.03 4.97 -18.83
C VAL A 48 -11.12 5.90 -19.62
N CYS A 49 -9.88 6.09 -19.14
CA CYS A 49 -8.97 7.08 -19.70
C CYS A 49 -7.53 6.88 -19.19
N HIS A 50 -6.60 7.56 -19.89
CA HIS A 50 -5.23 7.78 -19.44
C HIS A 50 -5.04 9.25 -19.06
N GLY A 51 -4.22 9.51 -18.04
CA GLY A 51 -3.87 10.84 -17.58
C GLY A 51 -2.39 10.94 -17.21
N LYS A 52 -1.98 12.15 -16.82
CA LYS A 52 -0.62 12.44 -16.31
C LYS A 52 -0.73 13.10 -14.95
N TYR A 53 0.14 12.69 -14.02
CA TYR A 53 0.12 13.19 -12.65
C TYR A 53 0.63 14.62 -12.56
N GLU A 54 -0.26 15.57 -12.32
CA GLU A 54 0.09 16.99 -12.33
C GLU A 54 0.65 17.49 -11.00
N ARG A 55 1.49 18.54 -11.08
CA ARG A 55 2.06 19.21 -9.91
C ARG A 55 0.99 19.73 -8.94
N GLN A 56 -0.14 20.21 -9.45
CA GLN A 56 -1.20 20.79 -8.61
C GLN A 56 -1.78 19.74 -7.64
N ILE A 57 -2.06 18.54 -8.15
CA ILE A 57 -2.53 17.40 -7.37
C ILE A 57 -1.50 17.02 -6.29
N ARG A 58 -0.21 16.97 -6.64
CA ARG A 58 0.87 16.69 -5.68
C ARG A 58 0.92 17.70 -4.54
N LEU A 59 0.77 18.98 -4.84
CA LEU A 59 0.80 20.03 -3.82
C LEU A 59 -0.41 19.96 -2.89
N GLN A 60 -1.58 19.66 -3.44
CA GLN A 60 -2.85 19.60 -2.70
C GLN A 60 -2.93 18.36 -1.79
N TYR A 61 -2.61 17.18 -2.33
CA TYR A 61 -2.80 15.90 -1.63
C TYR A 61 -1.52 15.32 -1.03
N LYS A 62 -0.36 15.90 -1.34
CA LYS A 62 0.96 15.52 -0.80
C LYS A 62 1.35 14.06 -1.04
N ASP A 63 0.74 13.41 -2.02
CA ASP A 63 1.15 12.07 -2.46
C ASP A 63 2.55 12.15 -3.09
N ARG A 64 3.46 11.32 -2.57
CA ARG A 64 4.87 11.30 -2.97
C ARG A 64 5.22 10.07 -3.82
N ASN A 65 4.28 9.13 -3.97
CA ASN A 65 4.53 7.88 -4.68
C ASN A 65 4.71 8.12 -6.20
N PRO A 66 3.81 8.86 -6.88
CA PRO A 66 4.01 9.16 -8.29
C PRO A 66 4.95 10.37 -8.48
N ALA A 67 5.87 10.24 -9.44
CA ALA A 67 6.63 11.37 -9.97
C ALA A 67 5.71 12.35 -10.70
N ILE A 68 6.10 13.64 -10.75
CA ILE A 68 5.36 14.61 -11.58
C ILE A 68 5.43 14.15 -13.05
N ASN A 69 4.30 14.25 -13.75
CA ASN A 69 4.06 13.74 -15.10
C ASN A 69 4.03 12.21 -15.22
N ALA A 70 4.04 11.46 -14.11
CA ALA A 70 3.84 10.01 -14.15
C ALA A 70 2.51 9.67 -14.85
N PRO A 71 2.50 8.71 -15.79
CA PRO A 71 1.26 8.29 -16.43
C PRO A 71 0.40 7.53 -15.43
N TYR A 72 -0.92 7.65 -15.56
CA TYR A 72 -1.86 6.80 -14.85
C TYR A 72 -3.04 6.43 -15.75
N SER A 73 -3.70 5.34 -15.39
CA SER A 73 -4.85 4.80 -16.09
C SER A 73 -5.99 4.58 -15.11
N ILE A 74 -7.22 4.81 -15.54
CA ILE A 74 -8.41 4.65 -14.70
C ILE A 74 -9.36 3.64 -15.33
N TRP A 75 -9.84 2.71 -14.52
CA TRP A 75 -10.98 1.85 -14.81
C TRP A 75 -12.12 2.16 -13.84
N GLN A 76 -13.34 2.00 -14.32
CA GLN A 76 -14.55 2.17 -13.53
C GLN A 76 -15.41 0.92 -13.62
N ARG A 77 -16.19 0.65 -12.58
CA ARG A 77 -17.22 -0.40 -12.60
C ARG A 77 -18.21 -0.20 -13.77
N ALA A 78 -18.41 -1.25 -14.59
CA ALA A 78 -19.19 -1.18 -15.83
C ALA A 78 -20.72 -1.20 -15.62
N ASP A 79 -21.20 -1.86 -14.56
CA ASP A 79 -22.61 -2.21 -14.36
C ASP A 79 -23.42 -1.18 -13.54
N TYR A 80 -22.93 0.06 -13.37
CA TYR A 80 -23.61 1.03 -12.49
C TYR A 80 -23.67 2.48 -13.04
N PHE A 81 -24.87 3.10 -12.93
CA PHE A 81 -25.19 4.42 -13.51
C PHE A 81 -25.06 5.62 -12.53
N GLY A 82 -24.60 5.45 -11.29
CA GLY A 82 -24.69 6.53 -10.26
C GLY A 82 -23.50 6.79 -9.34
N SER A 83 -22.70 5.78 -9.01
CA SER A 83 -21.50 5.87 -8.17
C SER A 83 -20.37 5.04 -8.77
N THR A 84 -19.16 5.59 -8.78
CA THR A 84 -18.02 4.93 -9.43
C THR A 84 -17.13 4.25 -8.39
N MET A 85 -16.87 2.96 -8.59
CA MET A 85 -15.71 2.29 -8.00
C MET A 85 -14.58 2.47 -8.99
N LEU A 86 -13.46 3.04 -8.54
CA LEU A 86 -12.33 3.33 -9.40
C LEU A 86 -11.16 2.41 -9.11
N LEU A 87 -10.54 1.90 -10.15
CA LEU A 87 -9.18 1.38 -10.10
C LEU A 87 -8.27 2.36 -10.81
N ILE A 88 -7.28 2.89 -10.08
CA ILE A 88 -6.31 3.85 -10.59
C ILE A 88 -4.95 3.16 -10.55
N VAL A 89 -4.32 3.02 -11.71
CA VAL A 89 -2.99 2.40 -11.83
C VAL A 89 -2.01 3.45 -12.31
N PHE A 90 -1.02 3.75 -11.47
CA PHE A 90 0.12 4.59 -11.80
C PHE A 90 1.24 3.77 -12.42
N TYR A 91 1.90 4.40 -13.39
CA TYR A 91 2.97 3.85 -14.20
C TYR A 91 2.53 2.71 -15.13
N GLU A 92 3.25 2.55 -16.24
CA GLU A 92 2.94 1.51 -17.21
C GLU A 92 3.30 0.13 -16.64
N GLY A 93 2.48 -0.87 -16.97
CA GLY A 93 2.66 -2.24 -16.51
C GLY A 93 1.69 -3.21 -17.18
N PRO A 94 1.64 -4.47 -16.72
CA PRO A 94 0.76 -5.49 -17.27
C PRO A 94 -0.74 -5.07 -17.26
N LEU A 95 -1.20 -4.42 -16.19
CA LEU A 95 -2.60 -3.96 -16.07
C LEU A 95 -2.98 -2.89 -17.09
N THR A 96 -2.06 -2.02 -17.51
CA THR A 96 -2.39 -0.86 -18.37
C THR A 96 -2.70 -1.25 -19.82
N ARG A 97 -2.54 -2.52 -20.18
CA ARG A 97 -2.88 -3.07 -21.51
C ARG A 97 -4.28 -3.68 -21.56
N CYS A 98 -5.03 -3.62 -20.46
CA CYS A 98 -6.35 -4.23 -20.34
C CYS A 98 -7.47 -3.21 -20.58
N TYR A 99 -8.43 -3.59 -21.42
CA TYR A 99 -9.69 -2.86 -21.57
C TYR A 99 -10.66 -3.20 -20.45
N ASN A 100 -10.71 -4.49 -20.06
CA ASN A 100 -11.54 -4.96 -18.95
C ASN A 100 -10.66 -5.66 -17.91
N LEU A 101 -10.92 -5.39 -16.64
CA LEU A 101 -10.25 -6.00 -15.50
C LEU A 101 -11.28 -6.57 -14.52
N VAL A 102 -10.92 -7.68 -13.89
CA VAL A 102 -11.64 -8.26 -12.75
C VAL A 102 -10.63 -8.63 -11.70
N LEU A 103 -10.83 -8.19 -10.45
CA LEU A 103 -10.14 -8.76 -9.31
C LEU A 103 -10.96 -9.97 -8.83
N SER A 104 -10.34 -11.13 -8.68
CA SER A 104 -10.97 -12.31 -8.10
C SER A 104 -9.96 -13.03 -7.22
N GLU A 105 -10.30 -13.20 -5.94
CA GLU A 105 -9.44 -13.89 -4.96
C GLU A 105 -8.03 -13.28 -4.82
N GLY A 106 -7.93 -11.96 -5.03
CA GLY A 106 -6.66 -11.23 -4.97
C GLY A 106 -5.82 -11.32 -6.24
N LEU A 107 -6.33 -11.92 -7.32
CA LEU A 107 -5.68 -12.03 -8.62
C LEU A 107 -6.43 -11.21 -9.67
N PHE A 108 -5.69 -10.55 -10.57
CA PHE A 108 -6.29 -9.80 -11.67
C PHE A 108 -6.48 -10.67 -12.90
N TYR A 109 -7.64 -10.54 -13.55
CA TYR A 109 -7.97 -11.15 -14.83
C TYR A 109 -8.24 -10.05 -15.85
N CYS A 110 -7.69 -10.20 -17.05
CA CYS A 110 -7.68 -9.17 -18.09
C CYS A 110 -8.50 -9.61 -19.30
N ASN A 111 -9.28 -8.72 -19.87
CA ASN A 111 -9.98 -8.90 -21.16
C ASN A 111 -10.78 -10.22 -21.29
N GLY A 112 -11.31 -10.73 -20.17
CA GLY A 112 -12.07 -11.99 -20.14
C GLY A 112 -11.23 -13.26 -20.21
N HIS A 113 -9.90 -13.17 -20.10
CA HIS A 113 -9.03 -14.33 -19.96
C HIS A 113 -9.31 -15.06 -18.63
N ASN A 114 -9.19 -16.39 -18.67
CA ASN A 114 -9.45 -17.30 -17.54
C ASN A 114 -8.19 -17.67 -16.75
N TYR A 115 -7.05 -17.05 -17.07
CA TYR A 115 -5.81 -17.18 -16.32
C TYR A 115 -5.48 -15.86 -15.62
N PRO A 116 -4.93 -15.91 -14.39
CA PRO A 116 -4.57 -14.70 -13.67
C PRO A 116 -3.37 -14.03 -14.33
N MET A 117 -3.33 -12.71 -14.24
CA MET A 117 -2.19 -11.92 -14.63
C MET A 117 -1.08 -12.05 -13.59
N GLU A 118 0.14 -12.27 -14.07
CA GLU A 118 1.34 -12.19 -13.24
C GLU A 118 1.65 -10.71 -12.98
N LEU A 119 1.60 -10.33 -11.71
CA LEU A 119 2.05 -9.03 -11.23
C LEU A 119 3.29 -9.25 -10.37
N ASP A 120 4.23 -8.30 -10.44
CA ASP A 120 5.40 -8.31 -9.56
C ASP A 120 4.96 -8.09 -8.11
N ASP A 121 5.72 -8.67 -7.17
CA ASP A 121 5.50 -8.53 -5.73
C ASP A 121 5.80 -7.10 -5.24
N SER A 122 6.48 -6.29 -6.05
CA SER A 122 6.91 -4.92 -5.76
C SER A 122 5.81 -3.84 -5.90
N ILE A 123 4.55 -4.23 -6.13
CA ILE A 123 3.45 -3.28 -6.27
C ILE A 123 3.00 -2.68 -4.92
N ILE A 124 2.76 -1.37 -4.90
CA ILE A 124 2.10 -0.72 -3.77
C ILE A 124 0.61 -0.61 -4.06
N VAL A 125 -0.22 -1.22 -3.21
CA VAL A 125 -1.68 -1.23 -3.36
C VAL A 125 -2.33 -0.52 -2.18
N ASN A 126 -3.17 0.47 -2.48
CA ASN A 126 -3.99 1.19 -1.50
C ASN A 126 -5.47 0.91 -1.78
N CYS A 127 -6.10 0.16 -0.89
CA CYS A 127 -7.53 -0.14 -0.93
C CYS A 127 -8.31 0.89 -0.10
N ILE A 128 -9.16 1.70 -0.73
CA ILE A 128 -9.87 2.81 -0.08
C ILE A 128 -11.39 2.58 -0.21
N PRO A 129 -12.04 1.94 0.78
CA PRO A 129 -13.45 1.52 0.69
C PRO A 129 -14.46 2.66 0.94
N PHE A 130 -14.01 3.91 0.89
CA PHE A 130 -14.81 5.10 1.12
C PHE A 130 -14.46 6.19 0.11
N LYS A 131 -15.32 7.21 0.02
CA LYS A 131 -15.12 8.34 -0.89
C LYS A 131 -13.81 9.05 -0.60
N PHE A 132 -12.98 9.21 -1.62
CA PHE A 132 -11.69 9.87 -1.52
C PHE A 132 -11.53 10.93 -2.60
N THR A 133 -11.49 12.20 -2.19
CA THR A 133 -11.46 13.35 -3.10
C THR A 133 -10.26 13.33 -4.05
N TYR A 134 -9.14 12.72 -3.64
CA TYR A 134 -7.98 12.53 -4.50
C TYR A 134 -8.31 11.72 -5.76
N ALA A 135 -9.04 10.60 -5.59
CA ALA A 135 -9.47 9.75 -6.70
C ALA A 135 -10.48 10.46 -7.60
N ASP A 136 -11.42 11.21 -7.01
CA ASP A 136 -12.38 12.04 -7.75
C ASP A 136 -11.67 13.07 -8.65
N GLU A 137 -10.65 13.78 -8.13
CA GLU A 137 -9.95 14.80 -8.90
C GLU A 137 -9.07 14.19 -9.99
N LEU A 138 -8.39 13.06 -9.73
CA LEU A 138 -7.68 12.30 -10.77
C LEU A 138 -8.63 11.87 -11.90
N HIS A 139 -9.80 11.32 -11.55
CA HIS A 139 -10.81 10.92 -12.54
C HIS A 139 -11.31 12.11 -13.37
N LYS A 140 -11.59 13.23 -12.72
CA LYS A 140 -12.02 14.48 -13.37
C LYS A 140 -10.96 15.06 -14.30
N GLN A 141 -9.68 15.05 -13.91
CA GLN A 141 -8.58 15.52 -14.77
C GLN A 141 -8.40 14.63 -15.99
N CYS A 142 -8.50 13.31 -15.81
CA CYS A 142 -8.31 12.32 -16.86
C CYS A 142 -9.43 12.35 -17.92
N LYS A 143 -10.68 12.47 -17.47
CA LYS A 143 -11.87 12.48 -18.34
C LYS A 143 -12.21 13.93 -18.68
N THR A 144 -11.56 14.50 -19.70
CA THR A 144 -11.63 15.92 -20.14
C THR A 144 -13.06 16.47 -20.44
N SER A 145 -14.13 15.71 -20.22
CA SER A 145 -15.52 16.08 -20.51
C SER A 145 -16.25 16.63 -19.29
N LYS A 146 -16.99 17.74 -19.47
CA LYS A 146 -17.79 18.44 -18.43
C LYS A 146 -19.10 17.72 -18.00
N LYS A 147 -19.27 16.42 -18.23
CA LYS A 147 -20.48 15.72 -17.76
C LYS A 147 -20.47 15.63 -16.23
N ILE A 148 -21.65 15.76 -15.62
CA ILE A 148 -21.84 15.61 -14.17
C ILE A 148 -21.29 14.24 -13.75
N HIS A 149 -20.23 14.25 -12.94
CA HIS A 149 -19.56 13.05 -12.49
C HIS A 149 -20.36 12.43 -11.32
N ALA A 150 -20.67 11.15 -11.46
CA ALA A 150 -21.03 10.29 -10.34
C ALA A 150 -19.88 10.30 -9.31
N SER A 151 -20.16 10.66 -8.06
CA SER A 151 -19.13 10.70 -7.02
C SER A 151 -18.54 9.31 -6.79
N THR A 152 -17.22 9.22 -6.64
CA THR A 152 -16.54 7.97 -6.29
C THR A 152 -16.99 7.51 -4.92
N ILE A 153 -17.36 6.24 -4.78
CA ILE A 153 -17.72 5.64 -3.49
C ILE A 153 -16.56 4.90 -2.86
N SER A 154 -15.66 4.37 -3.69
CA SER A 154 -14.46 3.64 -3.27
C SER A 154 -13.44 3.63 -4.40
N SER A 155 -12.18 3.46 -4.03
CA SER A 155 -11.08 3.43 -5.00
C SER A 155 -9.98 2.48 -4.59
N VAL A 156 -9.34 1.86 -5.57
CA VAL A 156 -8.07 1.14 -5.42
C VAL A 156 -7.02 1.90 -6.19
N ILE A 157 -5.90 2.20 -5.54
CA ILE A 157 -4.78 2.90 -6.15
C ILE A 157 -3.57 1.96 -6.14
N ILE A 158 -3.05 1.67 -7.32
CA ILE A 158 -1.88 0.80 -7.51
C ILE A 158 -0.75 1.65 -8.08
N TYR A 159 0.44 1.54 -7.48
CA TYR A 159 1.68 2.06 -8.04
C TYR A 159 2.50 0.90 -8.55
N MET A 160 2.70 0.84 -9.87
CA MET A 160 3.61 -0.12 -10.50
C MET A 160 5.06 0.36 -10.32
N GLU A 161 6.00 -0.55 -10.22
CA GLU A 161 7.38 -0.25 -9.82
C GLU A 161 8.14 0.69 -10.76
N SER A 162 7.70 0.85 -12.02
CA SER A 162 8.53 1.45 -13.07
C SER A 162 9.04 2.88 -12.83
N ASN A 163 8.64 3.59 -11.76
CA ASN A 163 9.41 4.69 -11.13
C ASN A 163 9.03 4.93 -9.65
N ILE A 164 8.79 3.89 -8.84
CA ILE A 164 8.57 4.13 -7.40
C ILE A 164 9.90 4.64 -6.85
N ILE A 165 9.92 5.90 -6.37
CA ILE A 165 11.06 6.41 -5.61
C ILE A 165 11.08 5.57 -4.33
N GLU A 166 11.93 4.54 -4.29
CA GLU A 166 12.20 3.81 -3.07
C GLU A 166 12.62 4.83 -2.03
N PHE A 167 11.77 5.06 -1.03
CA PHE A 167 12.25 5.64 0.21
C PHE A 167 13.08 4.54 0.89
N SER A 168 14.35 4.45 0.47
CA SER A 168 15.39 3.69 1.16
C SER A 168 15.56 4.30 2.54
N GLY A 169 14.83 3.73 3.49
CA GLY A 169 14.75 4.14 4.89
C GLY A 169 14.80 2.94 5.82
N ALA A 170 15.58 1.92 5.47
CA ALA A 170 16.12 0.94 6.40
C ALA A 170 17.27 0.22 5.71
N ALA A 171 18.47 0.78 5.82
CA ALA A 171 19.68 0.00 5.61
C ALA A 171 19.55 -1.26 6.47
N LYS A 172 19.45 -2.44 5.84
CA LYS A 172 19.68 -3.71 6.51
C LYS A 172 21.13 -3.70 6.99
N ILE A 173 21.35 -3.16 8.19
CA ILE A 173 22.58 -3.37 8.93
C ILE A 173 22.59 -4.86 9.21
N LEU A 174 23.39 -5.59 8.44
CA LEU A 174 23.80 -6.95 8.71
C LEU A 174 24.61 -6.91 10.02
N CYS A 175 23.93 -6.91 11.18
CA CYS A 175 24.59 -7.31 12.41
C CYS A 175 24.80 -8.81 12.31
N SER A 176 25.98 -9.19 11.85
CA SER A 176 26.59 -10.48 12.09
C SER A 176 26.60 -10.73 13.61
N LEU A 177 25.58 -11.41 14.13
CA LEU A 177 25.66 -12.03 15.43
C LEU A 177 26.72 -13.13 15.32
N ASN A 178 27.90 -12.87 15.88
CA ASN A 178 28.82 -13.92 16.28
C ASN A 178 28.06 -14.82 17.26
N ILE A 179 27.58 -15.95 16.74
CA ILE A 179 27.09 -17.05 17.56
C ILE A 179 28.32 -17.56 18.32
N LEU A 180 28.43 -17.16 19.58
CA LEU A 180 29.37 -17.76 20.53
C LEU A 180 28.89 -19.20 20.76
N VAL A 181 29.40 -20.15 19.98
CA VAL A 181 29.19 -21.57 20.20
C VAL A 181 29.94 -21.95 21.48
N ILE A 182 29.22 -22.03 22.60
CA ILE A 182 29.75 -22.68 23.80
C ILE A 182 29.74 -24.18 23.54
N VAL A 183 30.89 -24.70 23.12
CA VAL A 183 31.15 -26.14 23.05
C VAL A 183 31.35 -26.64 24.48
N ILE A 184 30.32 -27.27 25.06
CA ILE A 184 30.49 -28.12 26.25
C ILE A 184 30.82 -29.52 25.74
N LEU A 185 32.10 -29.87 25.73
CA LEU A 185 32.57 -31.25 25.53
C LEU A 185 32.99 -31.84 26.89
N PRO A 186 32.68 -33.12 27.17
CA PRO A 186 32.75 -33.69 28.50
C PRO A 186 34.14 -34.29 28.76
N LEU A 187 34.75 -33.95 29.89
CA LEU A 187 35.92 -34.68 30.39
C LEU A 187 35.48 -35.65 31.49
N ARG A 188 35.19 -36.89 31.06
CA ARG A 188 35.35 -38.07 31.90
C ARG A 188 36.84 -38.22 32.19
N PHE A 189 37.23 -38.13 33.45
CA PHE A 189 38.46 -38.76 33.93
C PHE A 189 38.10 -39.86 34.91
N VAL A 190 38.34 -41.08 34.45
CA VAL A 190 38.57 -42.27 35.26
C VAL A 190 40.01 -42.20 35.74
N ILE A 191 40.24 -42.32 37.04
CA ILE A 191 41.20 -43.19 37.76
C ILE A 191 40.79 -43.13 39.23
#